data_AF-A0A6J4NQM1-F1
#
_entry.id   AF-A0A6J4NQM1-F1
#
_cell.length_a   1.000
_cell.length_b   1.000
_cell.length_c   1.000
_cell.angle_alpha   90.00
_cell.angle_beta   90.00
_cell.angle_gamma   90.00
#
_symmetry.space_group_name_H-M   'P 1'
#
loop_
_entity.id
_entity.type
_entity.pdbx_description
1 polymer ?
#
loop_
_entity_poly.entity_id
_entity_poly.type
_entity_poly.pdbx_seq_one_letter_code
_entity_poly.pdbx_strand_id
1 'polypeptide(L)'
;MNGQNSGLPSDFRPVTGCVPDWIDIKSICADASRFVGIYALSNVDAVAINNGRAIFTTSDRNGEFRANFQRVVGQAYRDTVSIDGSLTLVYDCEEQRQWLAPRPSAVKFLYSQIEN
;
A
#
# COMPACT_ATOMS: atom_id res chain seq x y z
N MET A 1 -16.36 22.67 -1.82
CA MET A 1 -16.86 21.34 -2.22
C MET A 1 -15.75 20.34 -1.92
N ASN A 2 -15.72 19.78 -0.70
CA ASN A 2 -14.63 18.92 -0.22
C ASN A 2 -15.11 17.46 -0.17
N GLY A 3 -15.11 16.79 -1.31
CA GLY A 3 -15.35 15.35 -1.40
C GLY A 3 -14.11 14.66 -1.94
N GLN A 4 -13.17 14.24 -1.09
CA GLN A 4 -12.02 13.42 -1.54
C GLN A 4 -11.48 12.40 -0.52
N ASN A 5 -12.14 12.16 0.62
CA ASN A 5 -11.71 11.17 1.62
C ASN A 5 -12.86 10.41 2.31
N SER A 6 -14.09 10.48 1.79
CA SER A 6 -15.26 9.82 2.41
C SER A 6 -15.17 8.30 2.24
N GLY A 7 -14.39 7.63 3.07
CA GLY A 7 -14.22 6.17 3.06
C GLY A 7 -12.84 5.69 3.51
N LEU A 8 -11.82 6.56 3.49
CA LEU A 8 -10.48 6.20 3.94
C LEU A 8 -10.33 6.41 5.46
N PRO A 9 -9.72 5.45 6.20
CA PRO A 9 -9.43 5.61 7.62
C PRO A 9 -8.52 6.81 7.92
N SER A 10 -8.67 7.41 9.10
CA SER A 10 -7.96 8.65 9.50
C SER A 10 -6.44 8.49 9.67
N ASP A 11 -5.94 7.25 9.73
CA ASP A 11 -4.53 6.90 9.84
C ASP A 11 -3.84 6.67 8.47
N PHE A 12 -4.59 6.79 7.37
CA PHE A 12 -4.02 6.76 6.02
C PHE A 12 -3.32 8.09 5.74
N ARG A 13 -2.13 8.02 5.15
CA ARG A 13 -1.31 9.18 4.79
C ARG A 13 -1.05 9.15 3.30
N PRO A 14 -1.50 10.16 2.52
CA PRO A 14 -1.28 10.17 1.08
C PRO A 14 0.21 10.27 0.76
N VAL A 15 0.65 9.50 -0.23
CA VAL A 15 2.05 9.45 -0.67
C VAL A 15 2.16 9.28 -2.18
N THR A 16 3.38 9.48 -2.71
CA THR A 16 3.68 9.32 -4.14
C THR A 16 5.03 8.63 -4.35
N GLY A 17 5.11 7.79 -5.38
CA GLY A 17 6.39 7.20 -5.82
C GLY A 17 6.88 6.03 -4.97
N CYS A 18 5.97 5.23 -4.40
CA CYS A 18 6.34 4.01 -3.68
C CYS A 18 6.47 2.79 -4.59
N VAL A 19 5.67 2.71 -5.66
CA VAL A 19 5.64 1.56 -6.58
C VAL A 19 6.69 1.74 -7.69
N PRO A 20 7.73 0.89 -7.79
CA PRO A 20 8.70 0.90 -8.88
C PRO A 20 8.08 0.39 -10.19
N ASP A 21 8.69 0.78 -11.32
CA ASP A 21 8.21 0.42 -12.66
C ASP A 21 8.21 -1.09 -12.95
N TRP A 22 9.03 -1.88 -12.25
CA TRP A 22 9.06 -3.33 -12.40
C TRP A 22 7.90 -4.05 -11.70
N ILE A 23 7.18 -3.37 -10.80
CA ILE A 23 5.91 -3.89 -10.28
C ILE A 23 4.87 -3.61 -11.35
N ASP A 24 4.37 -4.67 -11.98
CA ASP A 24 3.26 -4.57 -12.94
C ASP A 24 1.94 -4.30 -12.20
N ILE A 25 1.80 -3.06 -11.72
CA ILE A 25 0.64 -2.62 -10.97
C ILE A 25 -0.65 -2.72 -11.79
N LYS A 26 -0.56 -2.65 -13.12
CA LYS A 26 -1.71 -2.79 -14.01
C LYS A 26 -2.26 -4.21 -13.97
N SER A 27 -1.40 -5.22 -14.07
CA SER A 27 -1.80 -6.61 -13.93
C SER A 27 -2.34 -6.91 -12.54
N ILE A 28 -1.69 -6.41 -11.48
CA ILE A 28 -2.18 -6.55 -10.10
C ILE A 28 -3.57 -5.92 -9.94
N CYS A 29 -3.80 -4.77 -10.56
CA CYS A 29 -5.08 -4.08 -10.53
C CYS A 29 -6.17 -4.76 -11.36
N ALA A 30 -5.82 -5.55 -12.38
CA ALA A 30 -6.79 -6.32 -13.15
C ALA A 30 -7.45 -7.43 -12.30
N ASP A 31 -6.71 -7.96 -11.34
CA ASP A 31 -7.19 -8.99 -10.40
C ASP A 31 -7.81 -8.41 -9.13
N ALA A 32 -7.79 -7.08 -8.95
CA ALA A 32 -8.26 -6.40 -7.75
C ALA A 32 -9.60 -5.70 -7.97
N SER A 33 -10.44 -5.63 -6.92
CA SER A 33 -11.73 -4.94 -6.99
C SER A 33 -11.59 -3.43 -7.22
N ARG A 34 -10.68 -2.77 -6.48
CA ARG A 34 -10.33 -1.34 -6.64
C ARG A 34 -9.05 -1.01 -5.88
N PHE A 35 -8.93 -1.51 -4.66
CA PHE A 35 -7.79 -1.22 -3.79
C PHE A 35 -6.87 -2.42 -3.63
N VAL A 36 -5.56 -2.18 -3.60
CA VAL A 36 -4.55 -3.19 -3.31
C VAL A 36 -3.61 -2.71 -2.22
N GLY A 37 -3.25 -3.58 -1.29
CA GLY A 37 -2.23 -3.32 -0.27
C GLY A 37 -0.91 -3.94 -0.71
N ILE A 38 0.18 -3.19 -0.71
CA ILE A 38 1.51 -3.65 -1.09
C ILE A 38 2.44 -3.43 0.10
N TYR A 39 3.17 -4.47 0.49
CA TYR A 39 4.15 -4.38 1.58
C TYR A 39 5.34 -5.31 1.31
N ALA A 40 6.48 -4.95 1.89
CA ALA A 40 7.67 -5.78 1.85
C ALA A 40 7.66 -6.73 3.05
N LEU A 41 7.89 -8.02 2.81
CA LEU A 41 8.28 -8.94 3.86
C LEU A 41 9.75 -8.69 4.20
N SER A 42 10.15 -9.01 5.43
CA SER A 42 11.48 -8.77 5.99
C SER A 42 12.63 -9.39 5.16
N ASN A 43 12.34 -10.28 4.21
CA ASN A 43 13.30 -11.20 3.63
C ASN A 43 13.29 -11.26 2.09
N VAL A 44 13.11 -10.14 1.39
CA VAL A 44 13.25 -9.95 -0.08
C VAL A 44 11.99 -10.00 -0.94
N ASP A 45 10.79 -10.17 -0.41
CA ASP A 45 9.59 -10.20 -1.28
C ASP A 45 8.70 -8.97 -1.10
N ALA A 46 8.20 -8.46 -2.21
CA ALA A 46 7.07 -7.54 -2.25
C ALA A 46 5.79 -8.36 -2.46
N VAL A 47 4.82 -8.17 -1.58
CA VAL A 47 3.53 -8.87 -1.60
C VAL A 47 2.43 -7.85 -1.83
N ALA A 48 1.59 -8.08 -2.84
CA ALA A 48 0.33 -7.39 -3.01
C ALA A 48 -0.83 -8.23 -2.49
N ILE A 49 -1.69 -7.61 -1.70
CA ILE A 49 -2.92 -8.18 -1.17
C ILE A 49 -4.13 -7.42 -1.73
N ASN A 50 -5.18 -8.15 -2.06
CA ASN A 50 -6.50 -7.60 -2.32
C ASN A 50 -7.49 -8.33 -1.43
N ASN A 51 -8.40 -7.60 -0.78
CA ASN A 51 -9.47 -8.22 0.00
C ASN A 51 -8.93 -9.20 1.09
N GLY A 52 -7.76 -8.86 1.64
CA GLY A 52 -7.04 -9.65 2.65
C GLY A 52 -6.33 -10.91 2.15
N ARG A 53 -6.35 -11.19 0.84
CA ARG A 53 -5.67 -12.33 0.21
C ARG A 53 -4.45 -11.85 -0.58
N ALA A 54 -3.36 -12.61 -0.53
CA ALA A 54 -2.22 -12.36 -1.42
C ALA A 54 -2.61 -12.69 -2.85
N ILE A 55 -2.42 -11.72 -3.76
CA ILE A 55 -2.72 -11.86 -5.18
C ILE A 55 -1.45 -11.77 -6.05
N PHE A 56 -0.36 -11.25 -5.49
CA PHE A 56 0.92 -11.14 -6.18
C PHE A 56 2.06 -11.21 -5.17
N THR A 57 3.10 -11.96 -5.52
CA THR A 57 4.35 -12.00 -4.76
C THR A 57 5.50 -12.01 -5.77
N THR A 58 6.48 -11.15 -5.55
CA THR A 58 7.70 -11.14 -6.36
C THR A 58 8.90 -10.72 -5.51
N SER A 59 10.09 -11.09 -5.94
CA SER A 59 11.31 -10.63 -5.29
C SER A 59 11.45 -9.12 -5.47
N ASP A 60 11.61 -8.42 -4.35
CA ASP A 60 12.03 -7.04 -4.20
C ASP A 60 13.41 -6.87 -4.85
N ARG A 61 13.40 -6.60 -6.16
CA ARG A 61 14.58 -6.58 -7.03
C ARG A 61 15.65 -5.65 -6.44
N ASN A 62 16.66 -6.25 -5.82
CA ASN A 62 17.74 -5.55 -5.09
C ASN A 62 17.28 -4.62 -3.95
N GLY A 63 16.08 -4.81 -3.40
CA GLY A 63 15.57 -3.96 -2.33
C GLY A 63 14.98 -2.63 -2.80
N GLU A 64 14.76 -2.41 -4.10
CA GLU A 64 14.31 -1.13 -4.64
C GLU A 64 12.94 -0.70 -4.09
N PHE A 65 11.98 -1.63 -3.98
CA PHE A 65 10.68 -1.31 -3.39
C PHE A 65 10.85 -0.93 -1.93
N ARG A 66 11.64 -1.70 -1.16
CA ARG A 66 11.93 -1.38 0.24
C ARG A 66 12.62 -0.02 0.40
N ALA A 67 13.57 0.32 -0.47
CA ALA A 67 14.26 1.61 -0.44
C ALA A 67 13.30 2.77 -0.73
N ASN A 68 12.47 2.66 -1.76
CA ASN A 68 11.45 3.65 -2.08
C ASN A 68 10.41 3.78 -0.96
N PHE A 69 9.95 2.66 -0.44
CA PHE A 69 9.00 2.60 0.66
C PHE A 69 9.57 3.27 1.92
N GLN A 70 10.78 2.91 2.35
CA GLN A 70 11.44 3.55 3.51
C GLN A 70 11.67 5.05 3.31
N ARG A 71 12.08 5.48 2.10
CA ARG A 71 12.24 6.90 1.76
C ARG A 71 10.92 7.66 1.93
N VAL A 72 9.83 7.10 1.41
CA VAL A 72 8.52 7.74 1.48
C VAL A 72 7.95 7.69 2.90
N VAL A 73 8.16 6.61 3.65
CA VAL A 73 7.82 6.52 5.07
C VAL A 73 8.53 7.63 5.84
N GLY A 74 9.84 7.82 5.64
CA GLY A 74 10.59 8.91 6.27
C GLY A 74 10.13 10.32 5.86
N GLN A 75 9.47 10.48 4.72
CA GLN A 75 8.84 11.75 4.32
C GLN A 75 7.47 11.95 4.97
N ALA A 76 6.63 10.91 4.97
CA ALA A 76 5.25 10.96 5.45
C ALA A 76 5.12 10.92 6.98
N TYR A 77 6.11 10.32 7.65
CA TYR A 77 6.12 10.07 9.09
C TYR A 77 7.38 10.65 9.77
N ARG A 78 7.95 11.71 9.19
CA ARG A 78 9.23 12.34 9.58
C ARG A 78 9.36 12.65 11.09
N ASP A 79 8.22 12.85 11.78
CA ASP A 79 8.14 13.17 13.22
C ASP A 79 7.62 12.00 14.10
N THR A 80 7.41 10.82 13.52
CA THR A 80 6.80 9.65 14.19
C THR A 80 7.90 8.65 14.51
N VAL A 81 8.47 8.79 15.71
CA VAL A 81 9.72 8.14 16.17
C VAL A 81 9.64 6.62 16.30
N SER A 82 8.47 5.99 16.18
CA SER A 82 8.41 4.53 16.15
C SER A 82 7.17 4.07 15.39
N ILE A 83 7.35 3.73 14.12
CA ILE A 83 6.39 2.87 13.45
C ILE A 83 6.87 1.45 13.69
N ASP A 84 6.53 0.93 14.87
CA ASP A 84 6.84 -0.43 15.31
C ASP A 84 5.98 -1.49 14.58
N GLY A 85 5.27 -1.09 13.52
CA GLY A 85 4.35 -1.91 12.76
C GLY A 85 4.74 -1.96 11.30
N SER A 86 4.62 -3.13 10.67
CA SER A 86 4.68 -3.25 9.22
C SER A 86 3.65 -2.28 8.62
N LEU A 87 4.10 -1.26 7.88
CA LEU A 87 3.22 -0.42 7.08
C LEU A 87 2.81 -1.15 5.81
N THR A 88 1.73 -0.70 5.20
CA THR A 88 1.27 -1.18 3.90
C THR A 88 0.95 0.02 3.03
N LEU A 89 1.44 -0.01 1.79
CA LEU A 89 1.04 0.91 0.75
C LEU A 89 -0.33 0.48 0.24
N VAL A 90 -1.36 1.28 0.46
CA VAL A 90 -2.65 1.09 -0.19
C VAL A 90 -2.64 1.87 -1.50
N TYR A 91 -2.94 1.20 -2.59
CA TYR A 91 -3.00 1.77 -3.94
C TYR A 91 -4.44 1.68 -4.48
N ASP A 92 -4.97 2.79 -4.98
CA ASP A 92 -6.25 2.85 -5.69
C ASP A 92 -5.99 2.63 -7.19
N CYS A 93 -6.50 1.52 -7.72
CA CYS A 93 -6.35 1.13 -9.11
C CYS A 93 -7.11 2.04 -10.08
N GLU A 94 -8.18 2.69 -9.63
CA GLU A 94 -8.98 3.60 -10.46
C GLU A 94 -8.35 5.00 -10.48
N GLU A 95 -8.05 5.55 -9.30
CA GLU A 95 -7.54 6.93 -9.18
C GLU A 95 -6.01 7.03 -9.26
N GLN A 96 -5.29 5.90 -9.26
CA GLN A 96 -3.81 5.82 -9.22
C GLN A 96 -3.20 6.57 -8.03
N ARG A 97 -3.93 6.62 -6.92
CA ARG A 97 -3.53 7.28 -5.68
C ARG A 97 -2.97 6.28 -4.70
N GLN A 98 -2.07 6.74 -3.84
CA GLN A 98 -1.35 5.88 -2.91
C GLN A 98 -1.41 6.46 -1.50
N TRP A 99 -1.55 5.59 -0.51
CA TRP A 99 -1.51 5.93 0.91
C TRP A 99 -0.64 4.96 1.68
N LEU A 100 0.05 5.44 2.70
CA LEU A 100 0.63 4.60 3.73
C LEU A 100 -0.37 4.45 4.88
N ALA A 101 -0.50 3.24 5.38
CA ALA A 101 -1.30 2.95 6.57
C ALA A 101 -0.66 1.82 7.40
N PRO A 102 -0.93 1.76 8.71
CA PRO A 102 -0.63 0.58 9.50
C PRO A 102 -1.25 -0.67 8.86
N ARG A 103 -0.49 -1.77 8.74
CA ARG A 103 -0.99 -3.00 8.10
C ARG A 103 -2.33 -3.49 8.66
N PRO A 104 -2.61 -3.48 9.98
CA PRO A 104 -3.92 -3.87 10.49
C PRO A 104 -5.06 -3.02 9.91
N SER A 105 -4.87 -1.70 9.83
CA SER A 105 -5.85 -0.76 9.26
C SER A 105 -6.00 -0.95 7.76
N ALA A 106 -4.89 -1.13 7.03
CA ALA A 106 -4.91 -1.40 5.59
C ALA A 106 -5.66 -2.70 5.27
N VAL A 107 -5.35 -3.79 6.00
CA VAL A 107 -6.03 -5.08 5.82
C VAL A 107 -7.53 -4.96 6.12
N LYS A 108 -7.90 -4.32 7.24
CA LYS A 108 -9.31 -4.11 7.59
C LYS A 108 -10.05 -3.30 6.51
N PHE A 109 -9.43 -2.23 6.01
CA PHE A 109 -9.98 -1.42 4.92
C PHE A 109 -10.18 -2.25 3.65
N LEU A 110 -9.19 -3.06 3.25
CA LEU A 110 -9.29 -3.92 2.07
C LEU A 110 -10.40 -4.96 2.22
N TYR A 111 -10.59 -5.54 3.42
CA TYR A 111 -11.71 -6.45 3.68
C TYR A 111 -13.08 -5.75 3.57
N SER A 112 -13.21 -4.50 4.04
CA SER A 112 -14.48 -3.78 3.96
C SER A 112 -14.87 -3.38 2.54
N GLN A 113 -13.95 -3.49 1.56
CA GLN A 113 -14.27 -3.29 0.14
C GLN A 113 -14.96 -4.49 -0.50
N ILE A 114 -15.02 -5.64 0.19
CA ILE A 114 -15.77 -6.82 -0.27
C ILE A 114 -17.26 -6.68 0.08
N GLU A 115 -17.56 -6.03 1.20
CA GLU A 115 -18.90 -5.97 1.79
C GLU A 115 -19.76 -4.80 1.25
N ASN A 116 -19.19 -3.93 0.42
CA ASN A 116 -19.87 -2.82 -0.26
C ASN A 116 -19.82 -3.00 -1.77
#